data_AF-A0A6I2GV62-F1
#
_entry.id   AF-A0A6I2GV62-F1
#
_cell.length_a   1.000
_cell.length_b   1.000
_cell.length_c   1.000
_cell.angle_alpha   90.00
_cell.angle_beta   90.00
_cell.angle_gamma   90.00
#
_symmetry.space_group_name_H-M   'P 1'
#
loop_
_entity.id
_entity.type
_entity.pdbx_description
1 polymer ?
#
loop_
_entity_poly.entity_id
_entity_poly.type
_entity_poly.pdbx_seq_one_letter_code
_entity_poly.pdbx_strand_id
1 'polypeptide(L)'
;MMDTRYAYLVHLLGWGLPVLALQLAALASHYRARTGRVLRAVLPPALAVGTYLSAADHVAIRRGIWVFGDARHVGVYVGAVPLEEVLFFFVTSLLVALGIALFTALLEVRQAPSRGGAR
;
A
#
# COMPACT_ATOMS: atom_id res chain seq x y z
N MET A 1 -1.87 21.24 19.64
CA MET A 1 -2.80 20.12 19.90
C MET A 1 -3.49 19.83 18.58
N MET A 2 -3.08 18.78 17.87
CA MET A 2 -3.67 18.45 16.57
C MET A 2 -5.10 17.96 16.80
N ASP A 3 -6.03 18.58 16.09
CA ASP A 3 -7.44 18.20 16.06
C ASP A 3 -7.60 16.69 15.80
N THR A 4 -8.27 15.96 16.71
CA THR A 4 -8.38 14.49 16.73
C THR A 4 -8.88 13.90 15.40
N ARG A 5 -9.64 14.69 14.62
CA ARG A 5 -10.15 14.35 13.29
C ARG A 5 -9.07 14.07 12.23
N TYR A 6 -7.89 14.69 12.33
CA TYR A 6 -6.81 14.51 11.36
C TYR A 6 -5.75 13.51 11.83
N ALA A 7 -5.78 13.13 13.10
CA ALA A 7 -4.76 12.28 13.71
C ALA A 7 -4.61 10.95 12.95
N TYR A 8 -5.71 10.36 12.49
CA TYR A 8 -5.68 9.10 11.75
C TYR A 8 -5.04 9.27 10.36
N LEU A 9 -5.47 10.28 9.59
CA LEU A 9 -4.89 10.56 8.28
C LEU A 9 -3.40 10.92 8.36
N VAL A 10 -3.02 11.76 9.34
CA VAL A 10 -1.62 12.14 9.56
C VAL A 10 -0.79 10.92 9.96
N HIS A 11 -1.33 10.03 10.80
CA HIS A 11 -0.62 8.80 11.17
C HIS A 11 -0.46 7.87 9.96
N LEU A 12 -1.55 7.66 9.19
CA LEU A 12 -1.54 6.84 7.98
C LEU A 12 -0.52 7.34 6.97
N LEU A 13 -0.57 8.63 6.62
CA LEU A 13 0.31 9.20 5.60
C LEU A 13 1.73 9.42 6.13
N GLY A 14 1.86 9.83 7.40
CA GLY A 14 3.14 10.08 8.06
C GLY A 14 3.99 8.82 8.20
N TRP A 15 3.37 7.65 8.35
CA TRP A 15 4.08 6.36 8.34
C TRP A 15 4.08 5.68 6.97
N GLY A 16 2.94 5.68 6.28
CA GLY A 16 2.79 4.94 5.02
C GLY A 16 3.60 5.54 3.87
N LEU A 17 3.60 6.86 3.70
CA LEU A 17 4.27 7.49 2.56
C LEU A 17 5.80 7.37 2.61
N PRO A 18 6.49 7.57 3.74
CA PRO A 18 7.95 7.35 3.79
C PRO A 18 8.34 5.91 3.44
N VAL A 19 7.59 4.92 3.91
CA VAL A 19 7.87 3.50 3.61
C VAL A 19 7.59 3.20 2.13
N LEU A 20 6.48 3.70 1.58
CA LEU A 20 6.18 3.59 0.14
C LEU A 20 7.28 4.24 -0.71
N ALA A 21 7.72 5.45 -0.34
CA ALA A 21 8.77 6.17 -1.05
C ALA A 21 10.09 5.37 -1.02
N LEU A 22 10.45 4.81 0.13
CA LEU A 22 11.62 3.96 0.28
C LEU A 22 11.54 2.70 -0.61
N GLN A 23 10.39 2.02 -0.61
CA GLN A 23 10.17 0.84 -1.45
C GLN A 23 10.27 1.18 -2.95
N LEU A 24 9.68 2.30 -3.38
CA LEU A 24 9.75 2.77 -4.76
C LEU A 24 11.19 3.14 -5.15
N ALA A 25 11.93 3.81 -4.27
CA ALA A 25 13.34 4.12 -4.50
C ALA A 25 14.21 2.86 -4.61
N ALA A 26 14.00 1.89 -3.72
CA ALA A 26 14.69 0.59 -3.76
C ALA A 26 14.36 -0.17 -5.05
N LEU A 27 13.09 -0.18 -5.46
CA LEU A 27 12.62 -0.83 -6.69
C LEU A 27 13.26 -0.19 -7.92
N ALA A 28 13.26 1.15 -7.97
CA ALA A 28 13.85 1.92 -9.06
C ALA A 28 15.36 1.70 -9.15
N SER A 29 16.05 1.65 -8.02
CA SER A 29 17.50 1.38 -7.95
C SER A 29 17.85 -0.03 -8.45
N HIS A 30 17.07 -1.04 -8.05
CA HIS A 30 17.31 -2.43 -8.43
C HIS A 30 16.93 -2.74 -9.88
N TYR A 31 15.71 -2.41 -10.30
CA TYR A 31 15.18 -2.78 -11.63
C TYR A 31 15.52 -1.77 -12.73
N ARG A 32 15.88 -0.52 -12.40
CA ARG A 32 16.28 0.54 -13.33
C ARG A 32 15.32 0.67 -14.51
N ALA A 33 15.76 0.41 -15.74
CA ALA A 33 14.93 0.47 -16.95
C ALA A 33 13.71 -0.48 -16.92
N ARG A 34 13.77 -1.56 -16.11
CA ARG A 34 12.65 -2.50 -15.94
C ARG A 34 11.62 -2.07 -14.91
N THR A 35 11.87 -1.00 -14.15
CA THR A 35 10.98 -0.53 -13.06
C THR A 35 9.55 -0.33 -13.55
N GLY A 36 9.36 0.29 -14.72
CA GLY A 36 8.02 0.49 -15.29
C GLY A 36 7.29 -0.81 -15.62
N ARG A 37 8.01 -1.89 -15.98
CA ARG A 37 7.39 -3.21 -16.21
C ARG A 37 6.94 -3.82 -14.89
N VAL A 38 7.78 -3.73 -13.86
CA VAL A 38 7.44 -4.25 -12.52
C VAL A 38 6.24 -3.50 -11.94
N LEU A 39 6.22 -2.16 -12.03
CA LEU A 39 5.07 -1.37 -11.58
C LEU A 39 3.78 -1.73 -12.30
N ARG A 40 3.82 -2.01 -13.62
CA ARG A 40 2.64 -2.49 -14.36
C ARG A 40 2.15 -3.86 -13.90
N ALA A 41 3.01 -4.69 -13.32
CA ALA A 41 2.62 -5.96 -12.71
C ALA A 41 2.09 -5.80 -11.27
N VAL A 42 2.65 -4.84 -10.52
CA VAL A 42 2.33 -4.59 -9.11
C VAL A 42 1.06 -3.76 -8.91
N LEU A 43 0.85 -2.72 -9.73
CA LEU A 43 -0.25 -1.78 -9.54
C LEU A 43 -1.65 -2.41 -9.71
N PRO A 44 -1.94 -3.20 -10.78
CA PRO A 44 -3.27 -3.77 -10.95
C PRO A 44 -3.77 -4.61 -9.77
N PRO A 45 -3.02 -5.59 -9.22
CA PRO A 45 -3.50 -6.36 -8.09
C PRO A 45 -3.65 -5.49 -6.82
N ALA A 46 -2.73 -4.54 -6.57
CA ALA A 46 -2.85 -3.65 -5.41
C ALA A 46 -4.11 -2.78 -5.49
N LEU A 47 -4.42 -2.22 -6.66
CA LEU A 47 -5.62 -1.43 -6.90
C LEU A 47 -6.89 -2.29 -6.83
N ALA A 48 -6.85 -3.51 -7.37
CA ALA A 48 -7.97 -4.44 -7.31
C ALA A 48 -8.31 -4.82 -5.86
N VAL A 49 -7.30 -5.14 -5.04
CA VAL A 49 -7.48 -5.47 -3.62
C VAL A 49 -7.98 -4.25 -2.83
N GLY A 50 -7.36 -3.07 -3.03
CA GLY A 50 -7.81 -1.85 -2.36
C GLY A 50 -9.26 -1.49 -2.68
N THR A 51 -9.66 -1.66 -3.95
CA THR A 51 -11.05 -1.46 -4.40
C THR A 51 -11.99 -2.49 -3.80
N TYR A 52 -11.60 -3.78 -3.80
CA TYR A 52 -12.40 -4.87 -3.25
C TYR A 52 -12.67 -4.66 -1.76
N LEU A 53 -11.64 -4.35 -0.97
CA LEU A 53 -11.78 -4.10 0.46
C LEU A 53 -12.65 -2.88 0.75
N SER A 54 -12.45 -1.78 0.00
CA SER A 54 -13.29 -0.59 0.12
C SER A 54 -14.76 -0.88 -0.19
N ALA A 55 -15.03 -1.70 -1.22
CA ALA A 55 -16.39 -2.09 -1.58
C ALA A 55 -17.02 -3.05 -0.56
N ALA A 56 -16.24 -3.99 -0.02
CA ALA A 56 -16.69 -4.90 1.03
C ALA A 56 -17.08 -4.13 2.30
N ASP A 57 -16.25 -3.18 2.73
CA ASP A 57 -16.54 -2.31 3.87
C ASP A 57 -17.79 -1.47 3.62
N HIS A 58 -17.92 -0.89 2.42
CA HIS A 58 -19.13 -0.16 2.05
C HIS A 58 -20.40 -1.00 2.26
N VAL A 59 -20.39 -2.24 1.78
CA VAL A 59 -21.53 -3.16 1.92
C VAL A 59 -21.76 -3.54 3.39
N ALA A 60 -20.70 -3.80 4.16
CA ALA A 60 -20.79 -4.16 5.57
C ALA A 60 -21.44 -3.03 6.39
N ILE A 61 -21.04 -1.78 6.14
CA ILE A 61 -21.59 -0.58 6.80
C ILE A 61 -23.05 -0.38 6.43
N ARG A 62 -23.38 -0.48 5.13
CA ARG A 62 -24.76 -0.34 4.65
C ARG A 62 -25.70 -1.41 5.21
N ARG A 63 -25.17 -2.57 5.61
CA ARG A 63 -25.92 -3.67 6.23
C ARG A 63 -25.91 -3.63 7.75
N GLY A 64 -25.25 -2.65 8.38
CA GLY A 64 -25.11 -2.58 9.83
C GLY A 64 -24.27 -3.71 10.44
N ILE A 65 -23.51 -4.44 9.63
CA ILE A 65 -22.58 -5.48 10.10
C ILE A 65 -21.36 -4.82 10.77
N TRP A 66 -20.98 -3.65 10.27
CA TRP A 66 -19.81 -2.90 10.68
C TRP A 66 -20.16 -1.42 10.86
N VAL A 67 -19.53 -0.76 11.84
CA VAL A 67 -19.70 0.67 12.12
C VAL A 67 -18.34 1.25 12.52
N PHE A 68 -17.98 2.42 11.97
CA PHE A 68 -16.80 3.16 12.40
C PHE A 68 -17.15 4.04 13.61
N GLY A 69 -16.24 4.15 14.59
CA GLY A 69 -16.46 4.97 15.78
C GLY A 69 -16.48 6.47 15.48
N ASP A 70 -17.43 7.19 16.07
CA ASP A 70 -17.86 8.56 15.71
C ASP A 70 -16.83 9.72 15.81
N ALA A 71 -15.54 9.48 16.04
CA ALA A 71 -14.64 10.54 16.54
C ALA A 71 -13.31 10.79 15.81
N ARG A 72 -13.02 10.15 14.65
CA ARG A 72 -11.68 10.26 14.02
C ARG A 72 -11.64 10.48 12.50
N HIS A 73 -12.77 10.77 11.87
CA HIS A 73 -12.82 10.98 10.43
C HIS A 73 -12.91 12.47 10.09
N VAL A 74 -12.28 12.86 8.99
CA VAL A 74 -12.31 14.21 8.42
C VAL A 74 -13.71 14.56 7.89
N GLY A 75 -14.62 13.57 7.82
CA GLY A 75 -16.00 13.74 7.37
C GLY A 75 -16.20 13.61 5.87
N VAL A 76 -15.15 13.20 5.13
CA VAL A 76 -15.22 12.90 3.70
C VAL A 76 -15.42 11.40 3.52
N TYR A 77 -16.41 11.01 2.71
CA TYR A 77 -16.77 9.60 2.49
C TYR A 77 -16.77 9.26 1.01
N VAL A 78 -16.35 8.03 0.70
CA VAL A 78 -16.56 7.38 -0.60
C VAL A 78 -17.66 6.34 -0.40
N GLY A 79 -18.87 6.67 -0.84
CA GLY A 79 -20.06 5.91 -0.48
C GLY A 79 -20.34 6.00 1.03
N ALA A 80 -20.17 4.89 1.74
CA ALA A 80 -20.37 4.81 3.20
C ALA A 80 -19.05 4.69 3.97
N VAL A 81 -17.91 4.64 3.27
CA VAL A 81 -16.59 4.40 3.87
C VAL A 81 -15.86 5.75 4.01
N PRO A 82 -15.27 6.07 5.18
CA PRO A 82 -14.45 7.25 5.34
C PRO A 82 -13.26 7.26 4.37
N LEU A 83 -12.89 8.43 3.87
CA LEU A 83 -11.77 8.59 2.93
C LEU A 83 -10.47 8.02 3.48
N GLU A 84 -10.22 8.16 4.78
CA GLU A 84 -9.00 7.65 5.41
C GLU A 84 -8.91 6.13 5.33
N GLU A 85 -10.03 5.42 5.42
CA GLU A 85 -10.08 3.97 5.33
C GLU A 85 -9.87 3.49 3.89
N VAL A 86 -10.47 4.21 2.94
CA VAL A 86 -10.18 3.98 1.51
C VAL A 86 -8.69 4.15 1.25
N LEU A 87 -8.09 5.25 1.69
CA LEU A 87 -6.66 5.49 1.56
C LEU A 87 -5.83 4.42 2.28
N PHE A 88 -6.26 3.96 3.45
CA PHE A 88 -5.61 2.87 4.18
C PHE A 88 -5.55 1.59 3.34
N PHE A 89 -6.68 1.17 2.76
CA PHE A 89 -6.72 -0.03 1.92
C PHE A 89 -5.80 0.08 0.70
N PHE A 90 -5.76 1.24 0.03
CA PHE A 90 -4.87 1.44 -1.12
C PHE A 90 -3.39 1.51 -0.71
N VAL A 91 -3.04 2.28 0.32
CA VAL A 91 -1.67 2.43 0.81
C VAL A 91 -1.10 1.09 1.27
N THR A 92 -1.87 0.34 2.06
CA THR A 92 -1.42 -0.98 2.56
C THR A 92 -1.34 -2.02 1.45
N SER A 93 -2.29 -2.05 0.52
CA SER A 93 -2.22 -2.94 -0.65
C SER A 93 -1.01 -2.66 -1.52
N LEU A 94 -0.66 -1.38 -1.72
CA LEU A 94 0.56 -0.98 -2.43
C LEU A 94 1.83 -1.38 -1.67
N LEU A 95 1.88 -1.15 -0.35
CA LEU A 95 3.02 -1.54 0.49
C LEU A 95 3.29 -3.05 0.41
N VAL A 96 2.22 -3.87 0.45
CA VAL A 96 2.32 -5.33 0.34
C VAL A 96 2.80 -5.73 -1.05
N ALA A 97 2.19 -5.21 -2.11
CA ALA A 97 2.52 -5.60 -3.47
C ALA A 97 3.96 -5.19 -3.87
N LEU A 98 4.39 -3.98 -3.48
CA LEU A 98 5.77 -3.53 -3.64
C LEU A 98 6.75 -4.34 -2.78
N GLY A 99 6.36 -4.68 -1.56
CA GLY A 99 7.14 -5.54 -0.66
C GLY A 99 7.41 -6.91 -1.27
N ILE A 100 6.40 -7.53 -1.88
CA ILE A 100 6.56 -8.81 -2.60
C ILE A 100 7.52 -8.66 -3.78
N ALA A 101 7.39 -7.60 -4.59
CA ALA A 101 8.29 -7.37 -5.73
C ALA A 101 9.76 -7.17 -5.32
N LEU A 102 9.99 -6.49 -4.19
CA LEU A 102 11.32 -6.32 -3.60
C LEU A 102 11.84 -7.60 -2.96
N PHE A 103 10.96 -8.40 -2.35
CA PHE A 103 11.33 -9.69 -1.80
C PHE A 103 11.79 -10.65 -2.91
N THR A 104 11.09 -10.69 -4.05
CA THR A 104 11.53 -11.44 -5.23
C THR A 104 12.90 -10.96 -5.72
N ALA A 105 13.12 -9.64 -5.81
CA ALA A 105 14.43 -9.08 -6.16
C ALA A 105 15.54 -9.53 -5.19
N LEU A 106 15.25 -9.58 -3.89
CA LEU A 106 16.20 -10.06 -2.88
C LEU A 106 16.55 -11.54 -3.08
N LEU A 107 15.55 -12.37 -3.40
CA LEU A 107 15.79 -13.79 -3.70
C LEU A 107 16.64 -13.96 -4.95
N GLU A 108 16.40 -13.19 -6.01
CA GLU A 108 17.22 -13.20 -7.22
C GLU A 108 18.69 -12.86 -6.93
N VAL A 109 18.94 -11.84 -6.11
CA VAL A 109 20.30 -11.45 -5.70
C VAL A 109 20.97 -12.56 -4.88
N ARG A 110 20.23 -13.22 -3.98
CA ARG A 110 20.77 -14.31 -3.15
C ARG A 110 21.06 -15.59 -3.92
N GLN A 111 20.30 -15.85 -4.99
CA GLN A 111 20.47 -17.03 -5.84
C GLN A 111 21.48 -16.84 -6.97
N ALA A 112 21.99 -15.62 -7.17
CA ALA A 112 23.01 -15.36 -8.17
C ALA A 112 24.25 -16.24 -7.88
N PRO A 113 24.67 -17.11 -8.83
CA PRO A 113 25.84 -17.95 -8.64
C PRO A 113 27.04 -17.08 -8.27
N SER A 114 27.80 -17.49 -7.25
CA SER A 114 29.07 -16.85 -6.88
C SER A 114 29.98 -16.83 -8.11
N ARG A 115 30.02 -15.70 -8.82
CA ARG A 115 30.95 -15.44 -9.94
C ARG A 115 32.37 -15.21 -9.41
N GLY A 116 32.88 -16.16 -8.64
CA GLY A 116 34.19 -16.11 -8.01
C GLY A 116 34.72 -17.53 -7.88
N GLY A 117 35.21 -18.08 -8.99
CA GLY A 117 35.67 -19.45 -9.07
C GLY A 117 36.12 -19.88 -10.46
N ALA A 118 36.76 -18.99 -11.22
CA ALA A 118 37.60 -19.38 -12.34
C ALA A 118 38.86 -18.54 -12.27
N ARG A 119 39.97 -19.24 -12.07
CA ARG A 119 41.35 -18.77 -12.05
C ARG A 119 41.71 -18.10 -13.38
#